data_AF-A0AAD7FLA5-F1
#
_entry.id   AF-A0AAD7FLA5-F1
#
_cell.length_a   1.000
_cell.length_b   1.000
_cell.length_c   1.000
_cell.angle_alpha   90.00
_cell.angle_beta   90.00
_cell.angle_gamma   90.00
#
_symmetry.space_group_name_H-M   'P 1'
#
loop_
_entity.id
_entity.type
_entity.pdbx_description
1 polymer ?
#
loop_
_entity_poly.entity_id
_entity_poly.type
_entity_poly.pdbx_seq_one_letter_code
_entity_poly.pdbx_strand_id
1 'polypeptide(L)'
;MNLVFNFLARLSTAVQILVFLPLTLATLSTRAFLLLSLLLSIHSLLHGTCLMLWPGSRFLPFLQLPMHSFLLLVTFNVFASPWCIAAADLWGKMLALSAPLYLILEGVSSLLVVQKAGHLGRELVAEGEGYQLALLVGTAITYVSSAWWIVASYPAAASSPLASTLLGAAICSFFFLSSIGFVLRKTNVIESSGMALFIAYQIWLCSLGSDQMSVSSTTSSYVPLTWGGHFQALFNFIAHTLPKPLLFSLLYRLSILHLASRILPTIGADSFDDTYGVDDTWEDRPTSALTRLLLTYRQAIFVTVYSHLLLLDPSSQVWSRWMLIIFTLVIWAVELLVGSEDDVGKRLD
;
A
#
# COMPACT_ATOMS: atom_id res chain seq x y z
N MET A 1 -26.72 -6.41 -13.10
CA MET A 1 -26.46 -7.70 -12.43
C MET A 1 -25.02 -8.20 -12.59
N ASN A 2 -24.46 -8.23 -13.81
CA ASN A 2 -23.09 -8.73 -14.06
C ASN A 2 -21.95 -7.95 -13.38
N LEU A 3 -22.08 -6.63 -13.23
CA LEU A 3 -21.04 -5.80 -12.59
C LEU A 3 -20.96 -6.07 -11.07
N VAL A 4 -22.12 -6.14 -10.42
CA VAL A 4 -22.24 -6.47 -8.98
C VAL A 4 -21.71 -7.88 -8.72
N PHE A 5 -22.08 -8.87 -9.55
CA PHE A 5 -21.59 -10.24 -9.40
C PHE A 5 -20.06 -10.35 -9.56
N ASN A 6 -19.48 -9.69 -10.56
CA ASN A 6 -18.02 -9.65 -10.75
C ASN A 6 -17.31 -8.96 -9.58
N PHE A 7 -17.91 -7.93 -9.00
CA PHE A 7 -17.38 -7.29 -7.80
C PHE A 7 -17.43 -8.23 -6.59
N LEU A 8 -18.57 -8.90 -6.36
CA LEU A 8 -18.71 -9.88 -5.27
C LEU A 8 -17.75 -11.06 -5.41
N ALA A 9 -17.55 -11.57 -6.63
CA ALA A 9 -16.61 -12.66 -6.88
C ALA A 9 -15.16 -12.26 -6.57
N ARG A 10 -14.75 -11.06 -6.98
CA ARG A 10 -13.41 -10.50 -6.69
C ARG A 10 -13.21 -10.20 -5.20
N LEU A 11 -14.26 -9.70 -4.54
CA LEU A 11 -14.23 -9.45 -3.11
C LEU A 11 -14.14 -10.77 -2.34
N SER A 12 -14.90 -11.79 -2.76
CA SER A 12 -14.84 -13.13 -2.20
C SER A 12 -13.44 -13.74 -2.33
N THR A 13 -12.80 -13.65 -3.49
CA THR A 13 -11.43 -14.17 -3.67
C THR A 13 -10.40 -13.41 -2.84
N ALA A 14 -10.50 -12.08 -2.75
CA ALA A 14 -9.63 -11.29 -1.88
C ALA A 14 -9.80 -11.67 -0.40
N VAL A 15 -11.03 -11.86 0.06
CA VAL A 15 -11.34 -12.31 1.43
C VAL A 15 -10.81 -13.72 1.67
N GLN A 16 -10.96 -14.64 0.72
CA GLN A 16 -10.40 -15.99 0.82
C GLN A 16 -8.89 -15.97 1.01
N ILE A 17 -8.16 -15.19 0.20
CA ILE A 17 -6.71 -15.05 0.31
C ILE A 17 -6.32 -14.46 1.67
N LEU A 18 -7.02 -13.41 2.11
CA LEU A 18 -6.79 -12.74 3.39
C LEU A 18 -7.00 -13.70 4.57
N VAL A 19 -7.96 -14.61 4.49
CA VAL A 19 -8.23 -15.57 5.55
C VAL A 19 -7.32 -16.80 5.50
N PHE A 20 -7.01 -17.33 4.31
CA PHE A 20 -6.28 -18.58 4.16
C PHE A 20 -4.79 -18.46 4.48
N LEU A 21 -4.14 -17.36 4.10
CA LEU A 21 -2.70 -17.17 4.37
C LEU A 21 -2.39 -17.23 5.89
N PRO A 22 -3.03 -16.41 6.74
CA PRO A 22 -2.80 -16.43 8.20
C PRO A 22 -3.22 -17.75 8.83
N LEU A 23 -4.32 -18.35 8.33
CA LEU A 23 -4.79 -19.63 8.83
C LEU A 23 -3.73 -20.72 8.64
N THR A 24 -3.09 -20.80 7.47
CA THR A 24 -2.02 -21.78 7.24
C THR A 24 -0.76 -21.52 8.06
N LEU A 25 -0.43 -20.25 8.31
CA LEU A 25 0.67 -19.88 9.19
C LEU A 25 0.40 -20.31 10.64
N ALA A 26 -0.83 -20.12 11.13
CA ALA A 26 -1.20 -20.45 12.50
C ALA A 26 -1.44 -21.94 12.75
N THR A 27 -1.79 -22.72 11.72
CA THR A 27 -2.19 -24.13 11.87
C THR A 27 -1.15 -25.15 11.40
N LEU A 28 -0.24 -24.80 10.47
CA LEU A 28 0.81 -25.71 9.99
C LEU A 28 2.22 -25.25 10.36
N SER A 29 2.79 -24.34 9.54
CA SER A 29 4.18 -23.90 9.63
C SER A 29 4.45 -22.78 8.61
N THR A 30 5.54 -22.03 8.83
CA THR A 30 6.02 -20.98 7.92
C THR A 30 6.30 -21.48 6.50
N ARG A 31 6.77 -22.72 6.35
CA ARG A 31 7.05 -23.31 5.03
C ARG A 31 5.78 -23.64 4.26
N ALA A 32 4.72 -24.09 4.95
CA ALA A 32 3.42 -24.37 4.33
C ALA A 32 2.77 -23.06 3.86
N PHE A 33 2.88 -22.02 4.68
CA PHE A 33 2.48 -20.66 4.32
C PHE A 33 3.21 -20.15 3.06
N LEU A 34 4.53 -20.33 2.99
CA LEU A 34 5.34 -19.92 1.83
C LEU A 34 4.94 -20.67 0.55
N LEU A 35 4.69 -21.98 0.66
CA LEU A 35 4.22 -22.79 -0.46
C LEU A 35 2.84 -22.34 -0.95
N LEU A 36 1.89 -22.08 -0.04
CA LEU A 36 0.57 -21.57 -0.38
C LEU A 36 0.68 -20.20 -1.07
N SER A 37 1.46 -19.28 -0.51
CA SER A 37 1.73 -17.96 -1.08
C SER A 37 2.29 -18.06 -2.51
N LEU A 38 3.25 -18.96 -2.74
CA LEU A 38 3.82 -19.23 -4.07
C LEU A 38 2.76 -19.77 -5.04
N LEU A 39 1.94 -20.74 -4.62
CA LEU A 39 0.87 -21.29 -5.45
C LEU A 39 -0.18 -20.23 -5.81
N LEU A 40 -0.55 -19.39 -4.84
CA LEU A 40 -1.48 -18.28 -5.06
C LEU A 40 -0.88 -17.21 -5.96
N SER A 41 0.42 -16.90 -5.84
CA SER A 41 1.09 -15.93 -6.69
C SER A 41 1.16 -16.43 -8.13
N ILE A 42 1.57 -17.69 -8.35
CA ILE A 42 1.57 -18.33 -9.67
C ILE A 42 0.15 -18.36 -10.27
N HIS A 43 -0.85 -18.77 -9.49
CA HIS A 43 -2.23 -18.79 -9.95
C HIS A 43 -2.72 -17.40 -10.36
N SER A 44 -2.40 -16.37 -9.57
CA SER A 44 -2.78 -14.99 -9.87
C SER A 44 -2.06 -14.42 -11.10
N LEU A 45 -0.82 -14.83 -11.37
CA LEU A 45 -0.10 -14.49 -12.59
C LEU A 45 -0.74 -15.15 -13.80
N LEU A 46 -1.01 -16.47 -13.73
CA LEU A 46 -1.70 -17.20 -14.79
C LEU A 46 -3.07 -16.57 -15.11
N HIS A 47 -3.84 -16.22 -14.09
CA HIS A 47 -5.13 -15.55 -14.27
C HIS A 47 -4.98 -14.16 -14.93
N GLY A 48 -3.98 -13.38 -14.52
CA GLY A 48 -3.67 -12.08 -15.15
C GLY A 48 -3.27 -12.22 -16.63
N THR A 49 -2.43 -13.19 -16.97
CA THR A 49 -2.02 -13.47 -18.35
C THR A 49 -3.20 -13.96 -19.20
N CYS A 50 -4.06 -14.83 -18.66
CA CYS A 50 -5.28 -15.28 -19.35
C CYS A 50 -6.27 -14.13 -19.61
N LEU A 51 -6.39 -13.18 -18.69
CA LEU A 51 -7.19 -11.96 -18.88
C LEU A 51 -6.66 -11.06 -20.00
N MET A 52 -5.32 -10.98 -20.14
CA MET A 52 -4.68 -10.23 -21.21
C MET A 52 -4.89 -10.90 -22.58
N LEU A 53 -4.84 -12.23 -22.63
CA LEU A 53 -5.05 -13.01 -23.86
C LEU A 53 -6.52 -13.11 -24.29
N TRP A 54 -7.47 -13.13 -23.33
CA TRP A 54 -8.90 -13.21 -23.61
C TRP A 54 -9.73 -12.20 -22.81
N PRO A 55 -9.79 -10.93 -23.26
CA PRO A 55 -10.47 -9.84 -22.53
C PRO A 55 -11.99 -9.99 -22.35
N GLY A 56 -12.63 -10.97 -23.00
CA GLY A 56 -14.09 -11.11 -23.06
C GLY A 56 -14.69 -12.39 -22.47
N SER A 57 -13.88 -13.29 -21.89
CA SER A 57 -14.40 -14.59 -21.45
C SER A 57 -15.12 -14.49 -20.10
N ARG A 58 -16.41 -14.88 -20.08
CA ARG A 58 -17.28 -14.82 -18.89
C ARG A 58 -16.96 -15.89 -17.83
N PHE A 59 -16.18 -16.91 -18.21
CA PHE A 59 -15.88 -18.06 -17.36
C PHE A 59 -14.65 -17.88 -16.47
N LEU A 60 -13.72 -16.96 -16.82
CA LEU A 60 -12.48 -16.76 -16.04
C LEU A 60 -12.73 -16.38 -14.57
N PRO A 61 -13.65 -15.44 -14.25
CA PRO A 61 -13.93 -15.09 -12.84
C PRO A 61 -14.63 -16.22 -12.07
N PHE A 62 -15.41 -17.06 -12.75
CA PHE A 62 -16.13 -18.17 -12.14
C PHE A 62 -15.20 -19.31 -11.75
N LEU A 63 -14.21 -19.62 -12.60
CA LEU A 63 -13.22 -20.65 -12.33
C LEU A 63 -12.35 -20.31 -11.12
N GLN A 64 -12.25 -19.04 -10.74
CA GLN A 64 -11.38 -18.57 -9.67
C GLN A 64 -11.90 -18.88 -8.25
N LEU A 65 -13.22 -19.05 -8.06
CA LEU A 65 -13.83 -19.30 -6.74
C LEU A 65 -13.41 -20.64 -6.08
N PRO A 66 -13.45 -21.79 -6.76
CA PRO A 66 -13.04 -23.06 -6.16
C PRO A 66 -11.51 -23.22 -6.05
N MET A 67 -10.74 -22.44 -6.83
CA MET A 67 -9.30 -22.63 -6.96
C MET A 67 -8.54 -22.34 -5.68
N HIS A 68 -8.93 -21.34 -4.87
CA HIS A 68 -8.22 -21.03 -3.63
C HIS A 68 -8.36 -22.16 -2.60
N SER A 69 -9.56 -22.74 -2.46
CA SER A 69 -9.79 -23.91 -1.59
C SER A 69 -9.05 -25.15 -2.10
N PHE A 70 -8.98 -25.33 -3.42
CA PHE A 70 -8.22 -26.41 -4.03
C PHE A 70 -6.71 -26.27 -3.79
N LEU A 71 -6.13 -25.07 -3.99
CA LEU A 71 -4.71 -24.80 -3.75
C LEU A 71 -4.33 -25.02 -2.27
N LEU A 72 -5.25 -24.73 -1.36
CA LEU A 72 -5.09 -25.01 0.06
C LEU A 72 -5.00 -26.52 0.32
N LEU A 73 -5.89 -27.33 -0.27
CA LEU A 73 -5.83 -28.80 -0.19
C LEU A 73 -4.55 -29.37 -0.84
N VAL A 74 -4.12 -28.81 -1.97
CA VAL A 74 -2.85 -29.21 -2.62
C VAL A 74 -1.67 -28.90 -1.70
N THR A 75 -1.66 -27.74 -1.06
CA THR A 75 -0.64 -27.38 -0.08
C THR A 75 -0.61 -28.39 1.06
N PHE A 76 -1.77 -28.78 1.60
CA PHE A 76 -1.86 -29.80 2.64
C PHE A 76 -1.28 -31.16 2.25
N ASN A 77 -1.49 -31.58 1.00
CA ASN A 77 -1.06 -32.89 0.53
C ASN A 77 0.45 -32.90 0.18
N VAL A 78 0.91 -31.84 -0.46
CA VAL A 78 2.24 -31.80 -1.11
C VAL A 78 3.33 -31.22 -0.19
N PHE A 79 2.97 -30.65 0.97
CA PHE A 79 3.89 -29.98 1.89
C PHE A 79 5.12 -30.83 2.31
N ALA A 80 4.99 -32.15 2.36
CA ALA A 80 6.07 -33.05 2.76
C ALA A 80 7.13 -33.31 1.67
N SER A 81 6.90 -32.86 0.43
CA SER A 81 7.82 -33.10 -0.69
C SER A 81 9.06 -32.19 -0.63
N PRO A 82 10.29 -32.74 -0.81
CA PRO A 82 11.54 -31.97 -0.68
C PRO A 82 11.66 -30.85 -1.73
N TRP A 83 11.18 -31.06 -2.95
CA TRP A 83 11.20 -30.03 -4.00
C TRP A 83 10.27 -28.87 -3.69
N CYS A 84 9.13 -29.14 -3.06
CA CYS A 84 8.18 -28.10 -2.69
C CYS A 84 8.68 -27.26 -1.53
N ILE A 85 9.41 -27.87 -0.58
CA ILE A 85 10.10 -27.13 0.48
C ILE A 85 11.19 -26.22 -0.10
N ALA A 86 12.02 -26.73 -1.03
CA ALA A 86 13.05 -25.92 -1.68
C ALA A 86 12.45 -24.74 -2.47
N ALA A 87 11.34 -24.97 -3.18
CA ALA A 87 10.61 -23.92 -3.88
C ALA A 87 10.03 -22.87 -2.92
N ALA A 88 9.47 -23.29 -1.79
CA ALA A 88 8.96 -22.39 -0.76
C ALA A 88 10.06 -21.53 -0.12
N ASP A 89 11.22 -22.11 0.17
CA ASP A 89 12.36 -21.38 0.73
C ASP A 89 12.95 -20.37 -0.29
N LEU A 90 13.03 -20.74 -1.57
CA LEU A 90 13.41 -19.83 -2.64
C LEU A 90 12.42 -18.66 -2.76
N TRP A 91 11.13 -18.95 -2.69
CA TRP A 91 10.08 -17.94 -2.70
C TRP A 91 10.18 -16.99 -1.50
N GLY A 92 10.45 -17.51 -0.31
CA GLY A 92 10.70 -16.69 0.88
C GLY A 92 11.87 -15.72 0.70
N LYS A 93 12.98 -16.18 0.09
CA LYS A 93 14.12 -15.31 -0.25
C LYS A 93 13.75 -14.25 -1.29
N MET A 94 12.97 -14.61 -2.30
CA MET A 94 12.48 -13.67 -3.31
C MET A 94 11.55 -12.60 -2.71
N LEU A 95 10.67 -13.00 -1.78
CA LEU A 95 9.82 -12.07 -1.02
C LEU A 95 10.62 -11.15 -0.09
N ALA A 96 11.72 -11.63 0.49
CA ALA A 96 12.61 -10.80 1.29
C ALA A 96 13.40 -9.81 0.41
N LEU A 97 13.83 -10.25 -0.77
CA LEU A 97 14.55 -9.41 -1.73
C LEU A 97 13.65 -8.30 -2.32
N SER A 98 12.35 -8.52 -2.45
CA SER A 98 11.40 -7.52 -2.97
C SER A 98 10.95 -6.47 -1.94
N ALA A 99 11.37 -6.60 -0.68
CA ALA A 99 11.07 -5.63 0.39
C ALA A 99 11.36 -4.15 0.02
N PRO A 100 12.58 -3.79 -0.44
CA PRO A 100 12.89 -2.41 -0.81
C PRO A 100 12.05 -1.90 -1.98
N LEU A 101 11.67 -2.77 -2.91
CA LEU A 101 10.84 -2.38 -4.05
C LEU A 101 9.44 -1.93 -3.58
N TYR A 102 8.83 -2.67 -2.66
CA TYR A 102 7.53 -2.27 -2.10
C TYR A 102 7.63 -0.97 -1.31
N LEU A 103 8.75 -0.75 -0.63
CA LEU A 103 9.06 0.50 0.07
C LEU A 103 9.09 1.69 -0.88
N ILE A 104 9.88 1.57 -1.95
CA ILE A 104 10.05 2.64 -2.93
C ILE A 104 8.72 2.95 -3.62
N LEU A 105 8.00 1.92 -4.04
CA LEU A 105 6.68 2.09 -4.65
C LEU A 105 5.71 2.79 -3.71
N GLU A 106 5.64 2.38 -2.44
CA GLU A 106 4.80 3.03 -1.42
C GLU A 106 5.18 4.51 -1.26
N GLY A 107 6.47 4.83 -1.13
CA GLY A 107 6.93 6.21 -0.95
C GLY A 107 6.61 7.10 -2.16
N VAL A 108 6.92 6.64 -3.37
CA VAL A 108 6.67 7.38 -4.62
C VAL A 108 5.17 7.55 -4.86
N SER A 109 4.37 6.50 -4.65
CA SER A 109 2.92 6.58 -4.85
C SER A 109 2.22 7.48 -3.83
N SER A 110 2.63 7.47 -2.56
CA SER A 110 2.13 8.43 -1.56
C SER A 110 2.46 9.87 -1.93
N LEU A 111 3.69 10.13 -2.38
CA LEU A 111 4.14 11.45 -2.80
C LEU A 111 3.36 11.96 -4.03
N LEU A 112 3.19 11.13 -5.05
CA LEU A 112 2.37 11.45 -6.24
C LEU A 112 0.91 11.79 -5.89
N VAL A 113 0.31 11.05 -4.95
CA VAL A 113 -1.06 11.31 -4.50
C VAL A 113 -1.15 12.66 -3.76
N VAL A 114 -0.18 12.96 -2.90
CA VAL A 114 -0.12 14.23 -2.16
C VAL A 114 0.07 15.42 -3.11
N GLN A 115 0.98 15.31 -4.09
CA GLN A 115 1.20 16.35 -5.10
C GLN A 115 -0.05 16.59 -5.95
N LYS A 116 -0.68 15.51 -6.45
CA LYS A 116 -1.89 15.66 -7.27
C LYS A 116 -3.02 16.29 -6.47
N ALA A 117 -3.15 15.96 -5.18
CA ALA A 117 -4.10 16.62 -4.28
C ALA A 117 -3.76 18.11 -4.10
N GLY A 118 -2.48 18.47 -4.00
CA GLY A 118 -2.02 19.85 -3.97
C GLY A 118 -2.37 20.64 -5.23
N HIS A 119 -2.17 20.05 -6.41
CA HIS A 119 -2.51 20.65 -7.70
C HIS A 119 -4.02 20.85 -7.85
N LEU A 120 -4.82 19.81 -7.62
CA LEU A 120 -6.29 19.90 -7.64
C LEU A 120 -6.79 20.93 -6.62
N GLY A 121 -6.14 21.03 -5.47
CA GLY A 121 -6.44 22.06 -4.49
C GLY A 121 -6.27 23.48 -5.03
N ARG A 122 -5.24 23.75 -5.85
CA ARG A 122 -5.03 25.09 -6.46
C ARG A 122 -6.12 25.41 -7.48
N GLU A 123 -6.54 24.42 -8.27
CA GLU A 123 -7.62 24.55 -9.24
C GLU A 123 -8.95 24.87 -8.56
N LEU A 124 -9.30 24.14 -7.50
CA LEU A 124 -10.52 24.38 -6.72
C LEU A 124 -10.54 25.75 -6.04
N VAL A 125 -9.40 26.25 -5.58
CA VAL A 125 -9.30 27.61 -5.02
C VAL A 125 -9.64 28.68 -6.05
N ALA A 126 -9.35 28.44 -7.34
CA ALA A 126 -9.67 29.39 -8.41
C ALA A 126 -11.17 29.44 -8.74
N GLU A 127 -11.93 28.37 -8.44
CA GLU A 127 -13.36 28.29 -8.73
C GLU A 127 -14.22 29.08 -7.72
N GLY A 128 -13.76 29.28 -6.48
CA GLY A 128 -14.49 30.11 -5.52
C GLY A 128 -13.93 30.19 -4.10
N GLU A 129 -14.28 31.27 -3.41
CA GLU A 129 -13.85 31.58 -2.03
C GLU A 129 -14.26 30.50 -1.02
N GLY A 130 -15.39 29.83 -1.24
CA GLY A 130 -15.86 28.74 -0.38
C GLY A 130 -14.91 27.54 -0.37
N TYR A 131 -14.34 27.19 -1.53
CA TYR A 131 -13.33 26.14 -1.64
C TYR A 131 -12.02 26.54 -0.97
N GLN A 132 -11.62 27.81 -1.09
CA GLN A 132 -10.46 28.35 -0.40
C GLN A 132 -10.58 28.20 1.13
N LEU A 133 -11.72 28.61 1.70
CA LEU A 133 -11.96 28.46 3.13
C LEU A 133 -12.02 26.98 3.55
N ALA A 134 -12.70 26.14 2.77
CA ALA A 134 -12.80 24.70 3.06
C ALA A 134 -11.43 24.00 3.04
N LEU A 135 -10.57 24.31 2.07
CA LEU A 135 -9.23 23.74 1.96
C LEU A 135 -8.30 24.27 3.06
N LEU A 136 -8.42 25.54 3.44
CA LEU A 136 -7.64 26.11 4.54
C LEU A 136 -8.01 25.46 5.89
N VAL A 137 -9.30 25.27 6.15
CA VAL A 137 -9.77 24.54 7.34
C VAL A 137 -9.35 23.08 7.28
N GLY A 138 -9.48 22.42 6.12
CA GLY A 138 -9.10 21.02 5.94
C GLY A 138 -7.60 20.78 6.18
N THR A 139 -6.74 21.65 5.66
CA THR A 139 -5.29 21.58 5.91
C THR A 139 -4.94 21.84 7.38
N ALA A 140 -5.61 22.78 8.05
CA ALA A 140 -5.44 23.01 9.48
C ALA A 140 -5.81 21.76 10.32
N ILE A 141 -6.95 21.12 10.03
CA ILE A 141 -7.35 19.86 10.68
C ILE A 141 -6.31 18.76 10.44
N THR A 142 -5.77 18.69 9.23
CA THR A 142 -4.74 17.71 8.84
C THR A 142 -3.44 17.93 9.62
N TYR A 143 -3.01 19.18 9.81
CA TYR A 143 -1.84 19.50 10.64
C TYR A 143 -2.07 19.18 12.13
N VAL A 144 -3.23 19.54 12.68
CA VAL A 144 -3.53 19.28 14.09
C VAL A 144 -3.63 17.77 14.36
N SER A 145 -4.31 17.03 13.48
CA SER A 145 -4.43 15.57 13.60
C SER A 145 -3.07 14.88 13.46
N SER A 146 -2.23 15.28 12.50
CA SER A 146 -0.89 14.72 12.35
C SER A 146 0.00 15.01 13.56
N ALA A 147 -0.01 16.24 14.10
CA ALA A 147 0.74 16.58 15.31
C ALA A 147 0.28 15.75 16.53
N TRP A 148 -1.04 15.63 16.73
CA TRP A 148 -1.60 14.78 17.78
C TRP A 148 -1.14 13.32 17.64
N TRP A 149 -1.18 12.78 16.42
CA TRP A 149 -0.83 11.39 16.15
C TRP A 149 0.66 11.11 16.41
N ILE A 150 1.54 12.04 16.03
CA ILE A 150 2.99 11.95 16.31
C ILE A 150 3.23 11.92 17.82
N VAL A 151 2.62 12.83 18.58
CA VAL A 151 2.79 12.92 20.04
C VAL A 151 2.26 11.67 20.73
N ALA A 152 1.08 11.19 20.34
CA ALA A 152 0.48 9.98 20.91
C ALA A 152 1.33 8.72 20.63
N SER A 153 2.01 8.68 19.48
CA SER A 153 2.83 7.54 19.05
C SER A 153 4.28 7.60 19.55
N TYR A 154 4.74 8.77 20.00
CA TYR A 154 6.12 9.01 20.44
C TYR A 154 6.66 7.98 21.46
N PRO A 155 5.97 7.68 22.59
CA PRO A 155 6.56 6.81 23.62
C PRO A 155 6.86 5.40 23.12
N ALA A 156 6.05 4.89 22.18
CA ALA A 156 6.22 3.55 21.63
C ALA A 156 7.06 3.53 20.34
N ALA A 157 7.10 4.63 19.58
CA ALA A 157 7.96 4.79 18.41
C ALA A 157 9.44 5.05 18.80
N ALA A 158 9.68 5.75 19.92
CA ALA A 158 11.01 6.03 20.46
C ALA A 158 11.51 4.92 21.40
N SER A 159 11.21 3.65 21.09
CA SER A 159 11.59 2.50 21.91
C SER A 159 13.09 2.23 21.96
N SER A 160 13.85 2.74 20.99
CA SER A 160 15.32 2.69 20.95
C SER A 160 15.93 4.09 20.81
N PRO A 161 17.16 4.32 21.32
CA PRO A 161 17.85 5.61 21.17
C PRO A 161 17.97 6.04 19.70
N LEU A 162 18.26 5.09 18.82
CA LEU A 162 18.40 5.35 17.39
C LEU A 162 17.05 5.75 16.76
N ALA A 163 15.95 5.07 17.10
CA ALA A 163 14.62 5.46 16.61
C ALA A 163 14.21 6.86 17.09
N SER A 164 14.56 7.25 18.31
CA SER A 164 14.34 8.62 18.82
C SER A 164 15.11 9.67 17.99
N THR A 165 16.37 9.39 17.66
CA THR A 165 17.16 10.30 16.79
C THR A 165 16.61 10.39 15.37
N LEU A 166 16.15 9.29 14.78
CA LEU A 166 15.53 9.29 13.45
C LEU A 166 14.19 10.01 13.44
N LEU A 167 13.40 9.89 14.50
CA LEU A 167 12.17 10.65 14.68
C LEU A 167 12.45 12.16 14.70
N GLY A 168 13.44 12.58 15.52
CA GLY A 168 13.89 13.97 15.57
C GLY A 168 14.40 14.46 14.22
N ALA A 169 15.24 13.67 13.54
CA ALA A 169 15.77 14.00 12.22
C ALA A 169 14.65 14.14 11.17
N ALA A 170 13.71 13.19 11.12
CA ALA A 170 12.61 13.22 10.16
C ALA A 170 11.68 14.42 10.36
N ILE A 171 11.31 14.73 11.61
CA ILE A 171 10.47 15.89 11.93
C ILE A 171 11.22 17.19 11.61
N CYS A 172 12.50 17.28 11.97
CA CYS A 172 13.35 18.43 11.66
C CYS A 172 13.46 18.65 10.14
N SER A 173 13.78 17.59 9.38
CA SER A 173 13.83 17.63 7.92
C SER A 173 12.49 18.04 7.32
N PHE A 174 11.37 17.51 7.82
CA PHE A 174 10.04 17.94 7.38
C PHE A 174 9.84 19.46 7.56
N PHE A 175 10.10 20.01 8.75
CA PHE A 175 9.95 21.46 8.99
C PHE A 175 10.88 22.31 8.10
N PHE A 176 12.14 21.90 7.93
CA PHE A 176 13.08 22.62 7.06
C PHE A 176 12.66 22.54 5.60
N LEU A 177 12.26 21.38 5.10
CA LEU A 177 11.81 21.21 3.73
C LEU A 177 10.50 21.95 3.46
N SER A 178 9.53 21.91 4.39
CA SER A 178 8.32 22.76 4.29
C SER A 178 8.69 24.24 4.23
N SER A 179 9.61 24.70 5.08
CA SER A 179 10.05 26.10 5.10
C SER A 179 10.72 26.49 3.79
N ILE A 180 11.66 25.68 3.30
CA ILE A 180 12.33 25.90 2.01
C ILE A 180 11.31 25.88 0.86
N GLY A 181 10.39 24.92 0.87
CA GLY A 181 9.33 24.80 -0.13
C GLY A 181 8.42 26.02 -0.21
N PHE A 182 8.05 26.61 0.94
CA PHE A 182 7.30 27.86 0.99
C PHE A 182 8.13 29.08 0.54
N VAL A 183 9.40 29.17 0.94
CA VAL A 183 10.31 30.26 0.52
C VAL A 183 10.52 30.23 -1.00
N LEU A 184 10.69 29.04 -1.57
CA LEU A 184 10.81 28.85 -3.02
C LEU A 184 9.47 28.97 -3.76
N ARG A 185 8.34 29.11 -3.03
CA ARG A 185 6.96 29.11 -3.57
C ARG A 185 6.62 27.88 -4.43
N LYS A 186 7.33 26.78 -4.22
CA LYS A 186 7.14 25.51 -4.94
C LYS A 186 6.20 24.55 -4.22
N THR A 187 6.02 24.72 -2.92
CA THR A 187 5.13 23.89 -2.10
C THR A 187 3.85 24.62 -1.72
N ASN A 188 2.73 23.90 -1.72
CA ASN A 188 1.45 24.39 -1.20
C ASN A 188 1.18 23.89 0.23
N VAL A 189 0.35 24.63 0.98
CA VAL A 189 -0.12 24.26 2.33
C VAL A 189 -0.79 22.89 2.32
N ILE A 190 -1.53 22.57 1.27
CA ILE A 190 -2.20 21.27 1.07
C ILE A 190 -1.17 20.14 0.98
N GLU A 191 -0.16 20.29 0.14
CA GLU A 191 0.91 19.31 -0.07
C GLU A 191 1.71 19.09 1.21
N SER A 192 2.18 20.15 1.85
CA SER A 192 2.92 20.08 3.12
C SER A 192 2.07 19.45 4.24
N SER A 193 0.75 19.71 4.29
CA SER A 193 -0.14 19.05 5.27
C SER A 193 -0.34 17.56 4.99
N GLY A 194 -0.40 17.16 3.71
CA GLY A 194 -0.46 15.77 3.29
C GLY A 194 0.83 15.01 3.65
N MET A 195 1.99 15.65 3.47
CA MET A 195 3.28 15.11 3.89
C MET A 195 3.36 14.95 5.42
N ALA A 196 2.84 15.91 6.19
CA ALA A 196 2.75 15.79 7.65
C ALA A 196 1.89 14.59 8.08
N LEU A 197 0.73 14.40 7.44
CA LEU A 197 -0.15 13.26 7.69
C LEU A 197 0.51 11.93 7.32
N PHE A 198 1.21 11.87 6.19
CA PHE A 198 1.98 10.69 5.79
C PHE A 198 3.03 10.31 6.84
N ILE A 199 3.85 11.27 7.28
CA ILE A 199 4.88 11.03 8.29
C ILE A 199 4.25 10.56 9.61
N ALA A 200 3.17 11.21 10.04
CA ALA A 200 2.43 10.85 11.24
C ALA A 200 1.87 9.41 11.18
N TYR A 201 1.31 9.02 10.03
CA TYR A 201 0.82 7.66 9.78
C TYR A 201 1.95 6.63 9.85
N GLN A 202 3.11 6.92 9.24
CA GLN A 202 4.27 6.01 9.29
C GLN A 202 4.83 5.86 10.71
N ILE A 203 4.91 6.95 11.48
CA ILE A 203 5.36 6.94 12.88
C ILE A 203 4.40 6.13 13.75
N TRP A 204 3.09 6.28 13.56
CA TRP A 204 2.11 5.47 14.27
C TRP A 204 2.26 3.98 13.98
N LEU A 205 2.49 3.60 12.74
CA LEU A 205 2.71 2.18 12.41
C LEU A 205 3.99 1.63 13.05
N CYS A 206 5.02 2.45 13.25
CA CYS A 206 6.21 2.07 14.03
C CYS A 206 5.86 1.82 15.50
N SER A 207 5.01 2.66 16.09
CA SER A 207 4.52 2.50 17.48
C SER A 207 3.78 1.18 17.69
N LEU A 208 2.97 0.72 16.73
CA LEU A 208 2.24 -0.54 16.86
C LEU A 208 3.12 -1.80 16.77
N GLY A 209 4.35 -1.69 16.26
CA GLY A 209 5.32 -2.80 16.31
C GLY A 209 5.71 -3.18 17.73
N SER A 210 5.74 -2.21 18.64
CA SER A 210 6.07 -2.43 20.06
C SER A 210 4.92 -3.12 20.82
N ASP A 211 3.66 -2.81 20.51
CA ASP A 211 2.49 -3.33 21.22
C ASP A 211 2.16 -4.79 20.90
N GLN A 212 2.52 -5.29 19.71
CA GLN A 212 2.24 -6.69 19.31
C GLN A 212 2.92 -7.73 20.23
N MET A 213 4.05 -7.38 20.85
CA MET A 213 4.73 -8.25 21.82
C MET A 213 3.89 -8.56 23.07
N SER A 214 2.87 -7.74 23.36
CA SER A 214 1.98 -7.92 24.52
C SER A 214 0.68 -8.68 24.21
N VAL A 215 0.26 -8.74 22.94
CA VAL A 215 -1.04 -9.33 22.54
C VAL A 215 -0.95 -10.85 22.35
N SER A 216 0.26 -11.38 22.12
CA SER A 216 0.50 -12.83 21.94
C SER A 216 0.14 -13.68 23.17
N SER A 217 -0.06 -13.09 24.35
CA SER A 217 -0.32 -13.82 25.60
C SER A 217 -1.80 -14.10 25.91
N THR A 218 -2.75 -13.70 25.07
CA THR A 218 -4.20 -13.76 25.42
C THR A 218 -5.04 -14.63 24.48
N THR A 219 -4.43 -15.63 23.83
CA THR A 219 -5.14 -16.52 22.88
C THR A 219 -5.35 -17.91 23.47
N SER A 220 -6.15 -18.01 24.53
CA SER A 220 -6.68 -19.31 24.99
C SER A 220 -8.06 -19.17 25.63
N SER A 221 -9.06 -18.85 24.80
CA SER A 221 -10.46 -19.07 25.16
C SER A 221 -11.13 -19.87 24.05
N TYR A 222 -11.28 -21.18 24.28
CA TYR A 222 -12.08 -22.06 23.43
C TYR A 222 -13.55 -21.62 23.46
N VAL A 223 -14.14 -21.35 22.30
CA VAL A 223 -15.58 -21.03 22.15
C VAL A 223 -16.31 -22.34 21.81
N PRO A 224 -17.41 -22.69 22.52
CA PRO A 224 -18.10 -23.96 22.32
C PRO A 224 -18.81 -24.06 20.95
N LEU A 225 -18.87 -25.29 20.42
CA LEU A 225 -19.42 -25.65 19.11
C LEU A 225 -20.94 -25.36 19.02
N THR A 226 -21.29 -24.23 18.41
CA THR A 226 -22.64 -23.96 17.92
C THR A 226 -22.54 -23.53 16.45
N TRP A 227 -23.51 -23.88 15.62
CA TRP A 227 -23.46 -23.66 14.15
C TRP A 227 -23.24 -22.19 13.74
N GLY A 228 -23.69 -21.21 14.54
CA GLY A 228 -23.35 -19.78 14.38
C GLY A 228 -22.04 -19.38 15.07
N GLY A 229 -21.59 -20.14 16.06
CA GLY A 229 -20.34 -19.94 16.79
C GLY A 229 -19.09 -20.22 15.96
N HIS A 230 -19.15 -21.05 14.91
CA HIS A 230 -17.99 -21.28 14.03
C HIS A 230 -17.57 -20.05 13.25
N PHE A 231 -18.52 -19.28 12.70
CA PHE A 231 -18.22 -18.03 12.00
C PHE A 231 -17.75 -16.95 12.98
N GLN A 232 -18.39 -16.87 14.15
CA GLN A 232 -17.96 -15.95 15.20
C GLN A 232 -16.56 -16.29 15.71
N ALA A 233 -16.25 -17.57 15.95
CA ALA A 233 -14.95 -18.03 16.42
C ALA A 233 -13.87 -17.89 15.35
N LEU A 234 -14.20 -18.13 14.08
CA LEU A 234 -13.30 -17.89 12.96
C LEU A 234 -13.05 -16.39 12.78
N PHE A 235 -14.08 -15.55 12.86
CA PHE A 235 -13.93 -14.10 12.83
C PHE A 235 -13.12 -13.58 14.02
N ASN A 236 -13.36 -14.12 15.21
CA ASN A 236 -12.62 -13.75 16.42
C ASN A 236 -11.16 -14.23 16.32
N PHE A 237 -10.92 -15.44 15.82
CA PHE A 237 -9.58 -15.95 15.52
C PHE A 237 -8.91 -15.08 14.47
N ILE A 238 -9.57 -14.69 13.37
CA ILE A 238 -8.97 -13.78 12.38
C ILE A 238 -8.69 -12.40 12.99
N ALA A 239 -9.62 -11.85 13.76
CA ALA A 239 -9.50 -10.53 14.37
C ALA A 239 -8.42 -10.46 15.47
N HIS A 240 -8.08 -11.60 16.08
CA HIS A 240 -7.07 -11.71 17.13
C HIS A 240 -5.73 -12.30 16.65
N THR A 241 -5.75 -13.21 15.67
CA THR A 241 -4.56 -13.82 15.06
C THR A 241 -3.95 -12.92 13.99
N LEU A 242 -4.76 -12.04 13.37
CA LEU A 242 -4.26 -11.03 12.44
C LEU A 242 -4.10 -9.68 13.17
N PRO A 243 -2.88 -9.14 13.29
CA PRO A 243 -2.70 -7.82 13.86
C PRO A 243 -3.43 -6.79 12.99
N LYS A 244 -4.47 -6.15 13.56
CA LYS A 244 -5.21 -5.01 12.98
C LYS A 244 -4.31 -4.01 12.22
N PRO A 245 -3.12 -3.59 12.73
CA PRO A 245 -2.21 -2.73 11.97
C PRO A 245 -1.79 -3.25 10.60
N LEU A 246 -1.62 -4.57 10.42
CA LEU A 246 -1.21 -5.13 9.14
C LEU A 246 -2.31 -4.97 8.09
N LEU A 247 -3.58 -5.07 8.48
CA LEU A 247 -4.70 -4.76 7.59
C LEU A 247 -4.72 -3.29 7.21
N PHE A 248 -4.54 -2.38 8.18
CA PHE A 248 -4.47 -0.95 7.88
C PHE A 248 -3.31 -0.62 6.94
N SER A 249 -2.13 -1.20 7.16
CA SER A 249 -0.95 -1.03 6.29
C SER A 249 -1.19 -1.58 4.89
N LEU A 250 -1.83 -2.75 4.77
CA LEU A 250 -2.15 -3.36 3.49
C LEU A 250 -3.22 -2.57 2.73
N LEU A 251 -4.29 -2.14 3.40
CA LEU A 251 -5.36 -1.34 2.79
C LEU A 251 -4.82 -0.01 2.32
N TYR A 252 -3.98 0.64 3.12
CA TYR A 252 -3.28 1.86 2.74
C TYR A 252 -2.45 1.66 1.46
N ARG A 253 -1.55 0.68 1.44
CA ARG A 253 -0.71 0.37 0.26
C ARG A 253 -1.51 0.11 -1.00
N LEU A 254 -2.59 -0.67 -0.90
CA LEU A 254 -3.46 -0.93 -2.05
C LEU A 254 -4.20 0.31 -2.50
N SER A 255 -4.69 1.13 -1.56
CA SER A 255 -5.38 2.37 -1.88
C SER A 255 -4.47 3.36 -2.58
N ILE A 256 -3.25 3.56 -2.06
CA ILE A 256 -2.30 4.53 -2.59
C ILE A 256 -1.77 4.10 -3.96
N LEU A 257 -1.49 2.80 -4.16
CA LEU A 257 -1.11 2.26 -5.47
C LEU A 257 -2.26 2.34 -6.48
N HIS A 258 -3.49 2.12 -6.04
CA HIS A 258 -4.66 2.25 -6.90
C HIS A 258 -4.87 3.71 -7.31
N LEU A 259 -4.73 4.66 -6.38
CA LEU A 259 -4.79 6.09 -6.67
C LEU A 259 -3.66 6.51 -7.61
N ALA A 260 -2.42 6.11 -7.33
CA ALA A 260 -1.27 6.39 -8.19
C ALA A 260 -1.46 5.83 -9.61
N SER A 261 -2.01 4.62 -9.75
CA SER A 261 -2.33 4.03 -11.07
C SER A 261 -3.37 4.83 -11.86
N ARG A 262 -4.23 5.61 -11.19
CA ARG A 262 -5.17 6.52 -11.86
C ARG A 262 -4.56 7.87 -12.19
N ILE A 263 -3.57 8.30 -11.41
CA ILE A 263 -2.89 9.59 -11.59
C ILE A 263 -1.85 9.50 -12.72
N LEU A 264 -1.10 8.39 -12.80
CA LEU A 264 -0.01 8.20 -13.77
C LEU A 264 -0.41 8.44 -15.24
N PRO A 265 -1.58 7.97 -15.73
CA PRO A 265 -2.02 8.26 -17.09
C PRO A 265 -2.30 9.73 -17.36
N THR A 266 -2.73 10.48 -16.33
CA THR A 266 -3.10 11.90 -16.49
C THR A 266 -1.85 12.77 -16.66
N ILE A 267 -0.81 12.52 -15.85
CA ILE A 267 0.49 13.22 -15.98
C ILE A 267 1.19 12.91 -17.32
N GLY A 268 1.09 11.65 -17.77
CA GLY A 268 1.66 11.24 -19.05
C GLY A 268 0.89 11.75 -20.27
N ALA A 269 -0.32 12.29 -20.12
CA ALA A 269 -1.06 12.87 -21.22
C ALA A 269 -0.56 14.28 -21.55
N ASP A 270 -0.45 15.13 -20.53
CA ASP A 270 -0.08 16.54 -20.70
C ASP A 270 1.35 16.71 -21.24
N SER A 271 2.30 15.86 -20.81
CA SER A 271 3.71 15.94 -21.22
C SER A 271 3.99 15.45 -22.65
N PHE A 272 3.18 14.52 -23.16
CA PHE A 272 3.38 13.94 -24.50
C PHE A 272 2.58 14.66 -25.59
N ASP A 273 1.44 15.27 -25.26
CA ASP A 273 0.65 16.08 -26.19
C ASP A 273 1.42 17.33 -26.69
N ASP A 274 2.36 17.87 -25.90
CA ASP A 274 3.24 18.98 -26.31
C ASP A 274 4.40 18.55 -27.23
N THR A 275 4.74 17.25 -27.28
CA THR A 275 5.93 16.75 -27.99
C THR A 275 5.58 16.01 -29.30
N TYR A 276 4.41 15.38 -29.39
CA TYR A 276 3.97 14.63 -30.56
C TYR A 276 2.59 15.12 -31.00
N GLY A 277 2.55 15.80 -32.15
CA GLY A 277 1.32 16.43 -32.66
C GLY A 277 0.24 15.43 -33.05
N VAL A 278 -0.92 15.54 -32.38
CA VAL A 278 -2.32 15.25 -32.80
C VAL A 278 -2.66 13.90 -33.45
N ASP A 279 -1.73 12.98 -33.68
CA ASP A 279 -2.01 11.62 -34.12
C ASP A 279 -1.36 10.62 -33.16
N ASP A 280 -1.92 10.40 -31.96
CA ASP A 280 -1.41 9.30 -31.11
C ASP A 280 -2.50 8.54 -30.35
N THR A 281 -2.55 7.25 -30.68
CA THR A 281 -3.40 6.23 -30.07
C THR A 281 -2.95 6.03 -28.62
N TRP A 282 -3.88 6.16 -27.66
CA TRP A 282 -3.63 6.05 -26.21
C TRP A 282 -2.89 4.76 -25.75
N GLU A 283 -2.87 3.72 -26.60
CA GLU A 283 -2.19 2.45 -26.33
C GLU A 283 -0.65 2.52 -26.42
N ASP A 284 -0.08 3.53 -27.10
CA ASP A 284 1.38 3.60 -27.31
C ASP A 284 2.14 4.30 -26.16
N ARG A 285 1.43 4.86 -25.17
CA ARG A 285 2.04 5.59 -24.05
C ARG A 285 2.62 4.61 -23.01
N PRO A 286 3.87 4.79 -22.54
CA PRO A 286 4.47 3.91 -21.53
C PRO A 286 3.70 3.93 -20.19
N THR A 287 3.06 5.05 -19.86
CA THR A 287 2.23 5.22 -18.66
C THR A 287 0.90 4.46 -18.73
N SER A 288 0.30 4.31 -19.91
CA SER A 288 -0.93 3.51 -20.10
C SER A 288 -0.61 2.02 -20.02
N ALA A 289 0.53 1.58 -20.57
CA ALA A 289 1.04 0.22 -20.43
C ALA A 289 1.31 -0.15 -18.95
N LEU A 290 1.97 0.72 -18.19
CA LEU A 290 2.19 0.52 -16.75
C LEU A 290 0.88 0.43 -15.96
N THR A 291 -0.09 1.29 -16.27
CA THR A 291 -1.40 1.28 -15.63
C THR A 291 -2.17 0.01 -15.95
N ARG A 292 -2.14 -0.43 -17.22
CA ARG A 292 -2.73 -1.69 -17.67
C ARG A 292 -2.08 -2.87 -16.94
N LEU A 293 -0.76 -2.87 -16.81
CA LEU A 293 0.00 -3.91 -16.10
C LEU A 293 -0.37 -3.95 -14.62
N LEU A 294 -0.37 -2.80 -13.91
CA LEU A 294 -0.77 -2.71 -12.50
C LEU A 294 -2.20 -3.21 -12.26
N LEU A 295 -3.14 -2.81 -13.10
CA LEU A 295 -4.54 -3.20 -12.96
C LEU A 295 -4.77 -4.69 -13.29
N THR A 296 -4.02 -5.23 -14.26
CA THR A 296 -4.09 -6.64 -14.66
C THR A 296 -3.53 -7.55 -13.57
N TYR A 297 -2.39 -7.19 -12.98
CA TYR A 297 -1.71 -7.99 -11.97
C TYR A 297 -2.03 -7.61 -10.51
N ARG A 298 -3.09 -6.83 -10.26
CA ARG A 298 -3.47 -6.38 -8.91
C ARG A 298 -3.57 -7.51 -7.87
N GLN A 299 -4.04 -8.69 -8.29
CA GLN A 299 -4.18 -9.84 -7.39
C GLN A 299 -2.82 -10.44 -7.03
N ALA A 300 -1.90 -10.49 -7.99
CA ALA A 300 -0.52 -10.92 -7.73
C ALA A 300 0.20 -9.94 -6.80
N ILE A 301 0.00 -8.64 -7.02
CA ILE A 301 0.53 -7.58 -6.13
C ILE A 301 -0.06 -7.76 -4.73
N PHE A 302 -1.38 -7.96 -4.60
CA PHE A 302 -2.03 -8.20 -3.32
C PHE A 302 -1.46 -9.41 -2.58
N VAL A 303 -1.37 -10.57 -3.23
CA VAL A 303 -0.85 -11.81 -2.63
C VAL A 303 0.60 -11.61 -2.19
N THR A 304 1.44 -11.04 -3.05
CA THR A 304 2.89 -10.90 -2.78
C THR A 304 3.17 -9.88 -1.67
N VAL A 305 2.54 -8.70 -1.71
CA VAL A 305 2.65 -7.68 -0.65
C VAL A 305 2.13 -8.20 0.68
N TYR A 306 1.00 -8.92 0.65
CA TYR A 306 0.42 -9.50 1.86
C TYR A 306 1.30 -10.59 2.47
N SER A 307 1.84 -11.47 1.61
CA SER A 307 2.75 -12.53 2.05
C SER A 307 4.03 -11.96 2.63
N HIS A 308 4.56 -10.90 2.01
CA HIS A 308 5.72 -10.17 2.52
C HIS A 308 5.42 -9.54 3.90
N LEU A 309 4.28 -8.87 4.06
CA LEU A 309 3.85 -8.25 5.33
C LEU A 309 3.69 -9.28 6.47
N LEU A 310 3.26 -10.50 6.16
CA LEU A 310 3.07 -11.55 7.16
C LEU A 310 4.36 -12.30 7.49
N LEU A 311 5.33 -12.34 6.57
CA LEU A 311 6.60 -13.02 6.76
C LEU A 311 7.62 -12.16 7.52
N LEU A 312 7.53 -10.84 7.40
CA LEU A 312 8.55 -9.95 7.96
C LEU A 312 8.38 -9.79 9.48
N ASP A 313 9.47 -10.01 10.23
CA ASP A 313 9.49 -9.80 11.68
C ASP A 313 9.08 -8.37 12.06
N PRO A 314 8.31 -8.18 13.16
CA PRO A 314 7.87 -6.87 13.63
C PRO A 314 9.00 -5.84 13.77
N SER A 315 10.20 -6.29 14.18
CA SER A 315 11.38 -5.43 14.33
C SER A 315 11.92 -4.94 12.98
N SER A 316 12.02 -5.83 11.99
CA SER A 316 12.47 -5.48 10.62
C SER A 316 11.48 -4.56 9.92
N GLN A 317 10.18 -4.69 10.22
CA GLN A 317 9.15 -3.79 9.71
C GLN A 317 9.33 -2.35 10.20
N VAL A 318 9.69 -2.14 11.47
CA VAL A 318 9.93 -0.79 12.02
C VAL A 318 11.10 -0.12 11.30
N TRP A 319 12.20 -0.84 11.09
CA TRP A 319 13.36 -0.32 10.36
C TRP A 319 13.05 0.01 8.90
N SER A 320 12.32 -0.87 8.22
CA SER A 320 11.87 -0.61 6.86
C SER A 320 11.06 0.69 6.81
N ARG A 321 10.14 0.91 7.75
CA ARG A 321 9.33 2.14 7.81
C ARG A 321 10.16 3.39 8.03
N TRP A 322 11.21 3.35 8.84
CA TRP A 322 12.14 4.48 8.98
C TRP A 322 12.85 4.80 7.67
N MET A 323 13.32 3.77 6.95
CA MET A 323 13.91 3.95 5.63
C MET A 323 12.93 4.56 4.63
N LEU A 324 11.64 4.18 4.70
CA LEU A 324 10.58 4.78 3.87
C LEU A 324 10.42 6.28 4.14
N ILE A 325 10.32 6.67 5.42
CA ILE A 325 10.15 8.09 5.79
C ILE A 325 11.32 8.92 5.25
N ILE A 326 12.54 8.46 5.47
CA ILE A 326 13.76 9.16 5.01
C ILE A 326 13.78 9.22 3.48
N PHE A 327 13.53 8.10 2.82
CA PHE A 327 13.51 8.03 1.36
C PHE A 327 12.47 8.98 0.74
N THR A 328 11.24 9.00 1.26
CA THR A 328 10.19 9.90 0.78
C THR A 328 10.55 11.36 1.04
N LEU A 329 11.13 11.71 2.20
CA LEU A 329 11.61 13.06 2.47
C LEU A 329 12.73 13.49 1.54
N VAL A 330 13.64 12.57 1.18
CA VAL A 330 14.72 12.83 0.21
C VAL A 330 14.15 13.06 -1.18
N ILE A 331 13.20 12.23 -1.64
CA ILE A 331 12.54 12.45 -2.94
C ILE A 331 11.84 13.80 -2.95
N TRP A 332 11.10 14.12 -1.89
CA TRP A 332 10.42 15.40 -1.79
C TRP A 332 11.42 16.57 -1.80
N ALA A 333 12.55 16.45 -1.10
CA ALA A 333 13.61 17.45 -1.15
C ALA A 333 14.17 17.64 -2.57
N VAL A 334 14.41 16.55 -3.29
CA VAL A 334 14.88 16.57 -4.69
C VAL A 334 13.85 17.24 -5.59
N GLU A 335 12.56 16.95 -5.41
CA GLU A 335 11.49 17.59 -6.17
C GLU A 335 11.46 19.11 -5.95
N LEU A 336 11.54 19.57 -4.70
CA LEU A 336 11.58 21.01 -4.41
C LEU A 336 12.78 21.70 -5.08
N LEU A 337 13.90 20.99 -5.19
CA LEU A 337 15.10 21.50 -5.85
C LEU A 337 14.96 21.50 -7.38
N VAL A 338 14.40 20.44 -7.95
CA VAL A 338 14.33 20.21 -9.41
C VAL A 338 13.13 20.88 -10.08
N GLY A 339 12.02 21.15 -9.37
CA GLY A 339 10.83 21.77 -9.96
C GLY A 339 11.20 23.05 -10.72
N SER A 340 10.98 23.08 -12.04
CA SER A 340 11.40 24.17 -12.90
C SER A 340 10.68 25.47 -12.55
N GLU A 341 11.33 26.61 -12.82
CA GLU A 341 10.84 27.97 -12.55
C GLU A 341 9.72 28.41 -13.51
N ASP A 342 9.12 27.47 -14.26
CA ASP A 342 8.30 27.76 -15.44
C ASP A 342 6.95 28.42 -15.14
N ASP A 343 6.55 28.49 -13.86
CA ASP A 343 5.31 29.16 -13.43
C ASP A 343 5.47 30.70 -13.30
N VAL A 344 6.69 31.24 -13.42
CA VAL A 344 6.98 32.69 -13.28
C VAL A 344 7.03 33.42 -14.63
N GLY A 345 7.29 32.71 -15.73
CA GLY A 345 7.52 33.32 -17.05
C GLY A 345 6.27 33.68 -17.86
N LYS A 346 5.08 33.14 -17.54
CA LYS A 346 3.86 33.31 -18.37
C LYS A 346 2.87 34.39 -17.87
N ARG A 347 3.27 35.25 -16.93
CA ARG A 347 2.40 36.34 -16.40
C ARG A 347 2.80 37.76 -16.82
N LEU A 348 3.67 37.90 -17.82
CA LEU A 348 4.13 39.22 -18.28
C LEU A 348 4.01 39.48 -19.78
N ASP A 349 3.13 38.77 -20.49
CA ASP A 349 2.68 39.17 -21.83
C ASP A 349 1.15 39.20 -21.93
#